data_AF-A0A1Q7V4Z8-F1
#
_entry.id   AF-A0A1Q7V4Z8-F1
#
_cell.length_a   1.000
_cell.length_b   1.000
_cell.length_c   1.000
_cell.angle_alpha   90.00
_cell.angle_beta   90.00
_cell.angle_gamma   90.00
#
_symmetry.space_group_name_H-M   'P 1'
#
loop_
_entity.id
_entity.type
_entity.pdbx_description
1 polymer ?
#
loop_
_entity_poly.entity_id
_entity_poly.type
_entity_poly.pdbx_seq_one_letter_code
_entity_poly.pdbx_strand_id
1 'polypeptide(L)'
;MSTEIEGIARVEKKFAVEIVYNGITRSLTVQPEEQVTAILARAIALFGITQNPHLLSLFTQEGTVVPENESAERAGLKPEEILLLRPNAVKGGSSDCGK
;
A
#
# COMPACT_ATOMS: atom_id res chain seq x y z
N MET A 1 12.59 38.58 -23.23
CA MET A 1 12.21 38.08 -21.89
C MET A 1 10.71 38.04 -21.85
N SER A 2 10.08 36.86 -22.01
CA SER A 2 8.67 36.59 -21.69
C SER A 2 8.41 35.10 -21.97
N THR A 3 8.34 34.31 -20.91
CA THR A 3 7.62 33.03 -20.92
C THR A 3 6.93 32.90 -19.56
N GLU A 4 5.81 33.62 -19.44
CA GLU A 4 4.62 33.15 -18.71
C GLU A 4 3.96 32.17 -19.69
N ILE A 5 3.63 30.93 -19.36
CA ILE A 5 2.45 30.38 -18.65
C ILE A 5 2.64 28.84 -18.82
N GLU A 6 2.23 27.89 -17.98
CA GLU A 6 0.97 27.63 -17.30
C GLU A 6 1.31 26.65 -16.17
N GLY A 7 0.54 26.70 -15.07
CA GLY A 7 0.71 25.79 -13.95
C GLY A 7 0.89 24.35 -14.42
N ILE A 8 1.99 23.74 -13.99
CA ILE A 8 2.10 22.29 -13.87
C ILE A 8 0.94 21.86 -12.97
N ALA A 9 -0.23 21.64 -13.56
CA ALA A 9 -1.19 20.73 -13.00
C ALA A 9 -0.40 19.44 -12.82
N ARG A 10 0.09 19.21 -11.59
CA ARG A 10 0.36 17.88 -11.12
C ARG A 10 -0.95 17.18 -11.38
N VAL A 11 -1.04 16.50 -12.52
CA VAL A 11 -2.05 15.49 -12.75
C VAL A 11 -1.78 14.56 -11.60
N GLU A 12 -2.56 14.70 -10.53
CA GLU A 12 -2.54 13.78 -9.42
C GLU A 12 -2.93 12.47 -10.07
N LYS A 13 -1.93 11.68 -10.49
CA LYS A 13 -2.11 10.44 -11.25
C LYS A 13 -2.67 9.40 -10.28
N LYS A 14 -3.86 9.63 -9.77
CA LYS A 14 -4.55 8.75 -8.84
C LYS A 14 -4.97 7.51 -9.63
N PHE A 15 -4.69 6.35 -9.09
CA PHE A 15 -5.16 5.09 -9.63
C PHE A 15 -5.81 4.26 -8.54
N ALA A 16 -6.74 3.41 -8.93
CA ALA A 16 -7.35 2.45 -8.02
C ALA A 16 -6.50 1.19 -7.97
N VAL A 17 -6.31 0.65 -6.77
CA VAL A 17 -5.80 -0.71 -6.54
C VAL A 17 -6.88 -1.50 -5.79
N GLU A 18 -6.85 -2.81 -5.92
CA GLU A 18 -7.73 -3.71 -5.17
C GLU A 18 -6.98 -4.28 -3.98
N ILE A 19 -7.44 -4.01 -2.77
CA ILE A 19 -6.88 -4.63 -1.57
C ILE A 19 -7.76 -5.83 -1.20
N VAL A 20 -7.15 -6.98 -0.94
CA VAL A 20 -7.82 -8.20 -0.49
C VAL A 20 -7.37 -8.53 0.92
N TYR A 21 -8.31 -8.60 1.86
CA TYR A 21 -8.07 -9.00 3.24
C TYR A 21 -9.07 -10.09 3.63
N ASN A 22 -8.56 -11.28 4.00
CA ASN A 22 -9.40 -12.39 4.48
C ASN A 22 -10.57 -12.75 3.51
N GLY A 23 -10.30 -12.69 2.20
CA GLY A 23 -11.30 -12.95 1.15
C GLY A 23 -12.21 -11.77 0.81
N ILE A 24 -12.09 -10.63 1.50
CA ILE A 24 -12.85 -9.41 1.21
C ILE A 24 -12.00 -8.49 0.34
N THR A 25 -12.52 -8.09 -0.82
CA THR A 25 -11.87 -7.13 -1.71
C THR A 25 -12.44 -5.73 -1.53
N ARG A 26 -11.57 -4.72 -1.48
CA ARG A 26 -11.92 -3.30 -1.43
C ARG A 26 -11.02 -2.50 -2.36
N SER A 27 -11.62 -1.66 -3.20
CA SER A 27 -10.89 -0.71 -4.03
C SER A 27 -10.37 0.45 -3.18
N LEU A 28 -9.08 0.77 -3.30
CA LEU A 28 -8.43 1.92 -2.67
C LEU A 28 -7.79 2.80 -3.74
N THR A 29 -8.13 4.08 -3.75
CA THR A 29 -7.47 5.06 -4.63
C THR A 29 -6.17 5.53 -3.99
N VAL A 30 -5.06 5.31 -4.70
CA VAL A 30 -3.69 5.63 -4.30
C VAL A 30 -3.04 6.57 -5.30
N GLN A 31 -1.94 7.21 -4.92
CA GLN A 31 -1.13 8.03 -5.83
C GLN A 31 0.24 7.36 -6.04
N PRO A 32 0.86 7.47 -7.23
CA PRO A 32 2.16 6.87 -7.54
C PRO A 32 3.27 7.40 -6.62
N GLU A 33 3.14 8.66 -6.22
CA GLU A 33 4.05 9.37 -5.33
C GLU A 33 3.76 9.05 -3.84
N GLU A 34 2.60 8.47 -3.53
CA GLU A 34 2.19 8.16 -2.15
C GLU A 34 3.06 7.04 -1.57
N GLN A 35 3.48 7.22 -0.33
CA GLN A 35 4.25 6.20 0.38
C GLN A 35 3.40 4.96 0.64
N VAL A 36 3.99 3.78 0.44
CA VAL A 36 3.32 2.51 0.69
C VAL A 36 2.86 2.38 2.15
N THR A 37 3.60 2.94 3.11
CA THR A 37 3.16 3.03 4.53
C THR A 37 1.83 3.77 4.70
N ALA A 38 1.62 4.87 3.97
CA ALA A 38 0.38 5.63 4.01
C ALA A 38 -0.77 4.84 3.36
N ILE A 39 -0.49 4.15 2.24
CA ILE A 39 -1.45 3.25 1.57
C ILE A 39 -1.87 2.13 2.52
N LEU A 40 -0.91 1.49 3.20
CA LEU A 40 -1.16 0.45 4.20
C LEU A 40 -2.05 0.97 5.33
N ALA A 41 -1.73 2.13 5.91
CA ALA A 41 -2.54 2.73 6.98
C ALA A 41 -3.99 2.99 6.52
N ARG A 42 -4.18 3.50 5.30
CA ARG A 42 -5.50 3.72 4.70
C ARG A 42 -6.23 2.41 4.44
N ALA A 43 -5.54 1.37 3.96
CA ALA A 43 -6.12 0.04 3.77
C ALA A 43 -6.58 -0.54 5.11
N ILE A 44 -5.75 -0.49 6.16
CA ILE A 44 -6.10 -0.93 7.51
C ILE A 44 -7.36 -0.24 8.02
N ALA A 45 -7.43 1.09 7.86
CA ALA A 45 -8.62 1.87 8.22
C ALA A 45 -9.85 1.48 7.38
N LEU A 46 -9.67 1.22 6.08
CA LEU A 46 -10.72 0.81 5.15
C LEU A 46 -11.36 -0.54 5.53
N PHE A 47 -10.55 -1.48 6.03
CA PHE A 47 -11.02 -2.77 6.54
C PHE A 47 -11.42 -2.72 8.02
N GLY A 48 -11.25 -1.58 8.70
CA GLY A 48 -11.53 -1.44 10.13
C GLY A 48 -10.66 -2.33 11.01
N ILE A 49 -9.43 -2.62 10.60
CA ILE A 49 -8.55 -3.53 11.34
C ILE A 49 -7.94 -2.79 12.53
N THR A 50 -8.37 -3.14 13.73
CA THR A 50 -7.90 -2.54 14.98
C THR A 50 -6.84 -3.39 15.69
N GLN A 51 -6.75 -4.66 15.34
CA GLN A 51 -5.81 -5.60 15.96
C GLN A 51 -4.48 -5.62 15.20
N ASN A 52 -3.42 -5.21 15.88
CA ASN A 52 -2.03 -5.27 15.44
C ASN A 52 -1.78 -4.70 14.01
N PRO A 53 -2.20 -3.45 13.73
CA PRO A 53 -2.06 -2.85 12.40
C PRO A 53 -0.59 -2.77 11.93
N HIS A 54 0.35 -2.66 12.86
CA HIS A 54 1.79 -2.62 12.60
C HIS A 54 2.38 -3.97 12.14
N LEU A 55 1.68 -5.08 12.37
CA LEU A 55 2.10 -6.42 11.91
C LEU A 55 1.61 -6.71 10.49
N LEU A 56 0.73 -5.87 9.94
CA LEU A 56 0.23 -6.04 8.58
C LEU A 56 1.23 -5.51 7.56
N SER A 57 1.23 -6.11 6.38
CA SER A 57 1.95 -5.60 5.21
C SER A 57 1.13 -5.86 3.97
N LEU A 58 1.38 -5.07 2.94
CA LEU A 58 0.83 -5.31 1.61
C LEU A 58 1.74 -6.30 0.88
N PHE A 59 1.13 -7.24 0.18
CA PHE A 59 1.81 -8.20 -0.67
C PHE A 59 1.21 -8.11 -2.07
N THR A 60 2.01 -8.37 -3.11
CA THR A 60 1.50 -8.52 -4.47
C THR A 60 0.75 -9.84 -4.63
N GLN A 61 0.05 -10.04 -5.75
CA GLN A 61 -0.59 -11.33 -6.06
C GLN A 61 0.40 -12.50 -6.08
N GLU A 62 1.67 -12.23 -6.40
CA GLU A 62 2.74 -13.23 -6.37
C GLU A 62 3.18 -13.61 -4.95
N GLY A 63 2.67 -12.91 -3.92
CA GLY A 63 3.06 -13.11 -2.53
C GLY A 63 4.36 -12.39 -2.14
N THR A 64 4.85 -11.48 -2.97
CA THR A 64 6.00 -10.63 -2.66
C THR A 64 5.58 -9.46 -1.80
N VAL A 65 6.33 -9.16 -0.73
CA VAL A 65 6.04 -8.00 0.13
C VAL A 65 6.27 -6.71 -0.65
N VAL A 66 5.30 -5.80 -0.60
CA VAL A 66 5.42 -4.46 -1.18
C VAL A 66 6.32 -3.64 -0.26
N PRO A 67 7.43 -3.06 -0.77
CA PRO A 67 8.38 -2.33 0.06
C PRO A 67 7.74 -1.07 0.65
N GLU A 68 7.59 -1.03 1.97
CA GLU A 68 6.91 0.06 2.68
C GLU A 68 7.71 1.39 2.70
N ASN A 69 9.03 1.30 2.50
CA ASN A 69 9.94 2.45 2.46
C ASN A 69 9.97 3.16 1.09
N GLU A 70 9.17 2.69 0.13
CA GLU A 70 9.12 3.23 -1.22
C GLU A 70 7.74 3.85 -1.50
N SER A 71 7.70 4.68 -2.55
CA SER A 71 6.45 5.17 -3.12
C SER A 71 5.76 4.07 -3.92
N ALA A 72 4.45 4.17 -4.11
CA ALA A 72 3.67 3.19 -4.87
C ALA A 72 4.27 2.84 -6.24
N GLU A 73 4.70 3.84 -7.02
CA GLU A 73 5.31 3.61 -8.34
C GLU A 73 6.65 2.86 -8.24
N ARG A 74 7.51 3.24 -7.28
CA ARG A 74 8.82 2.59 -7.08
C ARG A 74 8.68 1.17 -6.53
N ALA A 75 7.66 0.95 -5.71
CA ALA A 75 7.27 -0.36 -5.24
C ALA A 75 6.67 -1.25 -6.34
N GLY A 76 6.46 -0.73 -7.55
CA GLY A 76 5.92 -1.47 -8.69
C GLY A 76 4.41 -1.61 -8.68
N LEU A 77 3.68 -0.81 -7.88
CA LEU A 77 2.21 -0.84 -7.87
C LEU A 77 1.66 -0.31 -9.19
N LYS A 78 0.70 -1.03 -9.75
CA LYS A 78 0.03 -0.70 -11.01
C LYS A 78 -1.44 -0.35 -10.78
N PRO A 79 -2.07 0.41 -11.69
CA PRO A 79 -3.52 0.56 -11.71
C PRO A 79 -4.18 -0.82 -11.82
N GLU A 80 -5.28 -0.99 -11.07
CA GLU A 80 -6.09 -2.21 -11.04
C GLU A 80 -5.33 -3.44 -10.51
N GLU A 81 -4.16 -3.22 -9.88
CA GLU A 81 -3.39 -4.28 -9.27
C GLU A 81 -4.06 -4.77 -7.99
N ILE A 82 -4.01 -6.09 -7.79
CA ILE A 82 -4.54 -6.74 -6.61
C ILE A 82 -3.43 -6.91 -5.57
N LEU A 83 -3.63 -6.32 -4.40
CA LEU A 83 -2.74 -6.41 -3.26
C LEU A 83 -3.38 -7.20 -2.15
N LEU A 84 -2.62 -8.11 -1.56
CA LEU A 84 -3.03 -8.91 -0.43
C LEU A 84 -2.60 -8.20 0.86
N LEU A 85 -3.57 -7.79 1.67
CA LEU A 85 -3.31 -7.31 3.03
C LEU A 85 -3.29 -8.53 3.95
N ARG A 86 -2.15 -8.77 4.61
CA ARG A 86 -2.03 -9.91 5.55
C ARG A 86 -0.96 -9.65 6.61
N PRO A 87 -0.99 -10.39 7.73
CA PRO A 87 0.07 -10.36 8.72
C PRO A 87 1.40 -10.81 8.09
N ASN A 88 2.43 -10.03 8.34
CA ASN A 88 3.78 -10.38 7.94
C ASN A 88 4.46 -11.13 9.08
N ALA A 89 4.66 -12.44 8.91
CA ALA A 89 5.33 -13.30 9.88
C ALA A 89 6.76 -12.81 10.21
N VAL A 90 7.44 -12.13 9.28
CA VAL A 90 8.79 -11.58 9.55
C VAL A 90 8.76 -10.34 10.45
N LYS A 91 7.62 -9.64 10.55
CA LYS A 91 7.39 -8.57 11.54
C LYS A 91 6.90 -9.09 12.89
N GLY A 92 6.25 -10.26 12.90
CA GLY A 92 5.86 -10.96 14.14
C GLY A 92 7.01 -11.75 14.79
N GLY A 93 8.14 -11.91 14.10
CA GLY A 93 9.27 -12.71 14.54
C GLY A 93 10.29 -11.94 15.36
N SER A 94 9.90 -11.41 16.51
CA SER A 94 10.87 -11.18 17.59
C SER A 94 10.31 -11.78 18.87
N SER A 95 10.88 -12.94 19.24
CA SER A 95 10.72 -13.65 20.50
C SER A 95 9.42 -14.46 20.65
N ASP A 96 9.47 -15.75 20.26
CA ASP A 96 9.20 -16.87 21.19
C ASP A 96 9.45 -18.20 20.46
N CYS A 97 10.64 -18.76 20.65
CA CYS A 97 10.81 -20.21 20.61
C CYS A 97 11.00 -20.63 22.07
N GLY A 98 9.88 -20.89 22.74
CA GLY A 98 9.90 -21.56 24.03
C GLY A 98 10.48 -22.97 23.91
N LYS A 99 11.63 -23.18 24.56
CA LYS A 99 11.83 -24.33 25.45
C LYS A 99 12.98 -24.09 26.41
#